data_AF-A0A821UWU1-F1
#
_entry.id   AF-A0A821UWU1-F1
#
_cell.length_a   1.000
_cell.length_b   1.000
_cell.length_c   1.000
_cell.angle_alpha   90.00
_cell.angle_beta   90.00
_cell.angle_gamma   90.00
#
_symmetry.space_group_name_H-M   'P 1'
#
loop_
_entity.id
_entity.type
_entity.pdbx_description
1 polymer ?
#
loop_
_entity_poly.entity_id
_entity_poly.type
_entity_poly.pdbx_seq_one_letter_code
_entity_poly.pdbx_strand_id
1 'polypeptide(L)'
;MFINDIINGNNGFLGLVPLVRKYIYEREDIDADTRHTIEQYLLLISKRAAGTLLTNASWIRQFVLSHSSYKQDSIVSEEIQYDLIWKMVQIENGHENCPLIKNLKMDTHTDLHAK
;
A
#
# COMPACT_ATOMS: atom_id res chain seq x y z
N MET A 1 -2.08 18.05 9.98
CA MET A 1 -2.65 17.37 8.80
C MET A 1 -1.67 16.28 8.39
N PHE A 2 -2.06 15.03 8.52
CA PHE A 2 -1.26 13.87 8.12
C PHE A 2 -1.63 13.42 6.70
N ILE A 3 -0.75 12.63 6.06
CA ILE A 3 -1.04 12.03 4.75
C ILE A 3 -2.34 11.22 4.78
N ASN A 4 -2.61 10.50 5.87
CA ASN A 4 -3.89 9.81 6.08
C ASN A 4 -5.10 10.74 5.96
N ASP A 5 -5.05 11.93 6.58
CA ASP A 5 -6.16 12.88 6.57
C ASP A 5 -6.45 13.39 5.14
N ILE A 6 -5.40 13.63 4.35
CA ILE A 6 -5.52 14.11 2.97
C ILE A 6 -6.14 13.02 2.08
N ILE A 7 -5.70 11.77 2.25
CA ILE A 7 -6.08 10.67 1.38
C ILE A 7 -7.43 10.08 1.78
N ASN A 8 -7.63 9.79 3.07
CA ASN A 8 -8.79 9.09 3.60
C ASN A 8 -9.82 10.01 4.25
N GLY A 9 -9.48 11.28 4.48
CA GLY A 9 -10.35 12.24 5.13
C GLY A 9 -10.25 12.23 6.66
N ASN A 10 -10.98 13.15 7.26
CA ASN A 10 -11.19 13.27 8.70
C ASN A 10 -12.53 14.00 8.97
N ASN A 11 -12.83 14.34 10.22
CA ASN A 11 -14.11 14.96 10.61
C ASN A 11 -14.46 16.29 9.89
N GLY A 12 -13.49 16.98 9.28
CA GLY A 12 -13.71 18.25 8.58
C GLY A 12 -13.36 18.21 7.09
N PHE A 13 -12.90 17.08 6.56
CA PHE A 13 -12.44 16.95 5.19
C PHE A 13 -12.74 15.57 4.63
N LEU A 14 -13.37 15.50 3.46
CA LEU A 14 -13.82 14.25 2.86
C LEU A 14 -12.66 13.29 2.51
N GLY A 15 -11.49 13.81 2.14
CA GLY A 15 -10.39 12.99 1.64
C GLY A 15 -10.46 12.73 0.13
N LEU A 16 -9.30 12.48 -0.48
CA LEU A 16 -9.19 12.22 -1.91
C LEU A 16 -9.82 10.88 -2.34
N VAL A 17 -9.59 9.81 -1.58
CA VAL A 17 -10.13 8.48 -1.90
C VAL A 17 -11.67 8.48 -1.86
N PRO A 18 -12.34 8.97 -0.79
CA PRO A 18 -13.81 9.02 -0.77
C PRO A 18 -14.39 9.92 -1.87
N LEU A 19 -13.71 11.02 -2.22
CA LEU A 19 -14.12 11.89 -3.33
C LEU A 19 -14.07 11.16 -4.68
N VAL A 20 -12.98 10.45 -4.96
CA VAL A 20 -12.84 9.66 -6.19
C VAL A 20 -13.86 8.51 -6.23
N ARG A 21 -14.09 7.82 -5.11
CA ARG A 21 -15.14 6.78 -5.01
C ARG A 21 -16.50 7.36 -5.37
N LYS A 22 -16.89 8.50 -4.78
CA LYS A 22 -18.17 9.16 -5.10
C LYS A 22 -18.30 9.44 -6.60
N TYR A 23 -17.26 10.02 -7.21
CA TYR A 23 -17.26 10.30 -8.65
C TYR A 23 -17.48 9.02 -9.49
N ILE A 24 -16.83 7.91 -9.14
CA ILE A 24 -16.96 6.65 -9.87
C ILE A 24 -18.34 6.01 -9.66
N TYR A 25 -18.89 6.08 -8.45
CA TYR A 25 -20.22 5.51 -8.15
C TYR A 25 -21.38 6.26 -8.82
N GLU A 26 -21.23 7.56 -9.06
CA GLU A 26 -22.21 8.39 -9.76
C GLU A 26 -22.22 8.18 -11.29
N ARG A 27 -21.25 7.42 -11.83
CA ARG A 27 -21.08 7.16 -13.26
C ARG A 27 -21.73 5.83 -13.66
N GLU A 28 -22.79 5.91 -14.44
CA GLU A 28 -23.52 4.75 -14.97
C GLU A 28 -22.77 4.03 -16.11
N ASP A 29 -21.83 4.71 -16.76
CA ASP A 29 -21.04 4.21 -17.90
C ASP A 29 -19.85 3.32 -17.49
N ILE A 30 -19.64 3.10 -16.18
CA ILE A 30 -18.56 2.26 -15.66
C ILE A 30 -19.14 0.90 -15.24
N ASP A 31 -18.59 -0.19 -15.73
CA ASP A 31 -19.01 -1.54 -15.39
C ASP A 31 -18.48 -2.00 -14.01
N ALA A 32 -19.00 -3.13 -13.52
CA ALA A 32 -18.68 -3.64 -12.19
C ALA A 32 -17.21 -4.11 -12.05
N ASP A 33 -16.62 -4.69 -13.10
CA ASP A 33 -15.26 -5.21 -13.07
C ASP A 33 -14.23 -4.08 -13.07
N THR A 34 -14.50 -3.03 -13.86
CA THR A 34 -13.73 -1.79 -13.84
C THR A 34 -13.81 -1.13 -12.47
N ARG A 35 -15.01 -1.01 -11.88
CA ARG A 35 -15.17 -0.49 -10.50
C ARG A 35 -14.37 -1.31 -9.49
N HIS A 36 -14.45 -2.64 -9.56
CA HIS A 36 -13.73 -3.51 -8.64
C HIS A 36 -12.21 -3.31 -8.74
N THR A 37 -11.69 -3.22 -9.97
CA THR A 37 -10.25 -3.01 -10.20
C THR A 37 -9.78 -1.66 -9.66
N ILE A 38 -10.53 -0.59 -9.91
CA ILE A 38 -10.19 0.74 -9.37
C ILE A 38 -10.24 0.73 -7.84
N GLU A 39 -11.23 0.08 -7.26
CA GLU A 39 -11.37 -0.01 -5.81
C GLU A 39 -10.16 -0.72 -5.16
N GLN A 40 -9.59 -1.75 -5.80
CA GLN A 40 -8.34 -2.35 -5.34
C GLN A 40 -7.15 -1.37 -5.36
N TYR A 41 -7.04 -0.52 -6.39
CA TYR A 41 -6.01 0.52 -6.44
C TYR A 41 -6.21 1.60 -5.37
N LEU A 42 -7.45 2.05 -5.17
CA LEU A 42 -7.78 3.01 -4.13
C LEU A 42 -7.51 2.45 -2.73
N LEU A 43 -7.80 1.17 -2.50
CA LEU A 43 -7.49 0.49 -1.25
C LEU A 43 -5.99 0.45 -0.97
N LEU A 44 -5.16 0.18 -1.98
CA LEU A 44 -3.70 0.20 -1.85
C LEU A 44 -3.19 1.58 -1.40
N ILE A 45 -3.69 2.64 -2.03
CA ILE A 45 -3.32 4.03 -1.71
C ILE A 45 -3.80 4.39 -0.30
N SER A 46 -5.06 4.05 0.02
CA SER A 46 -5.68 4.30 1.32
C SER A 46 -4.91 3.63 2.47
N LYS A 47 -4.59 2.34 2.34
CA LYS A 47 -3.86 1.58 3.36
C LYS A 47 -2.42 2.07 3.57
N ARG A 48 -1.75 2.51 2.50
CA ARG A 48 -0.41 3.13 2.60
C ARG A 48 -0.47 4.47 3.30
N ALA A 49 -1.48 5.29 3.01
CA ALA A 49 -1.68 6.58 3.68
C ALA A 49 -2.00 6.41 5.17
N ALA A 50 -2.77 5.38 5.51
CA ALA A 50 -3.10 5.00 6.90
C ALA A 50 -1.93 4.38 7.67
N GLY A 51 -0.85 3.96 6.98
CA GLY A 51 0.29 3.29 7.58
C GLY A 51 0.04 1.83 7.95
N THR A 52 -1.11 1.26 7.60
CA THR A 52 -1.42 -0.17 7.81
C THR A 52 -0.74 -1.08 6.79
N LEU A 53 -0.31 -0.51 5.66
CA LEU A 53 0.52 -1.17 4.66
C LEU A 53 1.81 -0.37 4.43
N LEU A 54 2.94 -1.06 4.34
CA LEU A 54 4.23 -0.40 4.15
C LEU A 54 4.34 0.19 2.74
N THR A 55 5.02 1.33 2.66
CA THR A 55 5.57 1.80 1.39
C THR A 55 6.79 0.95 1.01
N ASN A 56 7.08 0.86 -0.29
CA ASN A 56 8.28 0.16 -0.77
C ASN A 56 9.54 0.70 -0.07
N ALA A 57 9.65 2.02 0.09
CA ALA A 57 10.78 2.63 0.78
C ALA A 57 10.87 2.22 2.27
N SER A 58 9.73 2.09 2.97
CA SER A 58 9.73 1.61 4.36
C SER A 58 10.12 0.14 4.44
N TRP A 59 9.61 -0.68 3.53
CA TRP A 59 9.96 -2.10 3.43
C TRP A 59 11.45 -2.31 3.12
N ILE A 60 12.01 -1.60 2.13
CA ILE A 60 13.44 -1.66 1.80
C ILE A 60 14.28 -1.26 3.02
N ARG A 61 13.92 -0.17 3.71
CA ARG A 61 14.66 0.24 4.93
C ARG A 61 14.59 -0.82 6.02
N GLN A 62 13.42 -1.41 6.27
CA GLN A 62 13.28 -2.49 7.24
C GLN A 62 14.14 -3.70 6.85
N PHE A 63 14.14 -4.08 5.56
CA PHE A 63 14.97 -5.16 5.05
C PHE A 63 16.45 -4.92 5.36
N VAL A 64 16.99 -3.77 4.95
CA VAL A 64 18.40 -3.39 5.18
C VAL A 64 18.72 -3.34 6.67
N LEU A 65 17.89 -2.69 7.49
CA LEU A 65 18.09 -2.57 8.93
C LEU A 65 18.09 -3.93 9.65
N SER A 66 17.35 -4.90 9.13
CA SER A 66 17.24 -6.26 9.68
C SER A 66 18.31 -7.23 9.16
N HIS A 67 19.11 -6.82 8.16
CA HIS A 67 20.08 -7.68 7.53
C HIS A 67 21.27 -7.97 8.46
N SER A 68 21.69 -9.23 8.56
CA SER A 68 22.79 -9.66 9.46
C SER A 68 24.11 -8.93 9.18
N SER A 69 24.42 -8.71 7.90
CA SER A 69 25.62 -7.99 7.46
C SER A 69 25.56 -6.46 7.65
N TYR A 70 24.42 -5.89 8.05
CA TYR A 70 24.29 -4.44 8.25
C TYR A 70 24.87 -3.99 9.59
N LYS A 71 25.81 -3.04 9.55
CA LYS A 71 26.61 -2.63 10.72
C LYS A 71 26.10 -1.35 11.40
N GLN A 72 24.88 -0.92 11.09
CA GLN A 72 24.32 0.36 11.58
C GLN A 72 25.18 1.58 11.18
N ASP A 73 25.93 1.46 10.09
CA ASP A 73 26.86 2.46 9.56
C ASP A 73 26.29 3.23 8.35
N SER A 74 25.02 2.99 8.01
CA SER A 74 24.34 3.53 6.83
C SER A 74 24.96 3.10 5.50
N ILE A 75 25.77 2.04 5.48
CA ILE A 75 26.36 1.47 4.27
C ILE A 75 25.57 0.23 3.87
N VAL A 76 25.14 0.18 2.60
CA VAL A 76 24.53 -1.02 2.00
C VAL A 76 25.64 -1.74 1.23
N SER A 77 26.14 -2.85 1.78
CA SER A 77 27.17 -3.66 1.12
C SER A 77 26.62 -4.40 -0.11
N GLU A 78 27.51 -4.90 -0.97
CA GLU A 78 27.12 -5.70 -2.14
C GLU A 78 26.30 -6.94 -1.77
N GLU A 79 26.59 -7.57 -0.62
CA GLU A 79 25.83 -8.69 -0.08
C GLU A 79 24.38 -8.29 0.24
N ILE A 80 24.20 -7.20 1.00
CA ILE A 80 22.86 -6.69 1.36
C ILE A 80 22.08 -6.31 0.10
N GLN A 81 22.76 -5.68 -0.87
CA GLN A 81 22.17 -5.31 -2.14
C GLN A 81 21.73 -6.53 -2.95
N TYR A 82 22.57 -7.57 -3.04
CA TYR A 82 22.24 -8.80 -3.74
C TYR A 82 21.01 -9.47 -3.13
N ASP A 83 21.00 -9.65 -1.80
CA ASP A 83 19.90 -10.28 -1.09
C ASP A 83 18.60 -9.48 -1.22
N LEU A 84 18.67 -8.15 -1.19
CA LEU A 84 17.53 -7.26 -1.41
C LEU A 84 16.91 -7.48 -2.79
N ILE A 85 17.73 -7.42 -3.85
CA ILE A 85 17.25 -7.59 -5.23
C ILE A 85 16.74 -9.01 -5.45
N TRP A 86 17.42 -10.01 -4.93
CA TRP A 86 16.97 -11.40 -5.00
C TRP A 86 15.59 -11.56 -4.33
N LYS A 87 15.39 -10.99 -3.14
CA LYS A 87 14.10 -10.99 -2.45
C LYS A 87 13.01 -10.33 -3.29
N MET A 88 13.29 -9.19 -3.93
CA MET A 88 12.33 -8.53 -4.81
C MET A 88 11.93 -9.42 -6.00
N VAL A 89 12.89 -10.09 -6.64
CA VAL A 89 12.64 -11.02 -7.76
C VAL A 89 11.78 -12.21 -7.32
N GLN A 90 12.01 -12.77 -6.13
CA GLN A 90 11.16 -13.85 -5.60
C GLN A 90 9.71 -13.38 -5.36
N ILE A 91 9.53 -12.14 -4.87
CA ILE A 91 8.21 -11.53 -4.63
C ILE A 91 7.48 -11.19 -5.94
N GLU A 92 8.22 -10.77 -6.96
CA GLU A 92 7.68 -10.44 -8.28
C GLU A 92 7.18 -11.71 -9.00
N ASN A 93 8.00 -12.76 -9.01
CA ASN A 93 7.67 -14.04 -9.64
C ASN A 93 6.66 -14.88 -8.84
N GLY A 94 6.25 -14.42 -7.65
CA GLY A 94 5.26 -15.10 -6.80
C GLY A 94 5.81 -16.31 -6.04
N HIS A 95 7.12 -16.51 -6.02
CA HIS A 95 7.76 -17.57 -5.22
C HIS A 95 7.71 -17.26 -3.72
N GLU A 96 7.63 -15.97 -3.37
CA GLU A 96 7.42 -15.51 -2.00
C GLU A 96 6.28 -14.51 -1.89
N ASN A 97 5.50 -14.60 -0.81
CA ASN A 97 4.46 -13.62 -0.50
C ASN A 97 5.05 -12.50 0.36
N CYS A 98 4.69 -11.24 0.05
CA CYS A 98 5.02 -10.10 0.90
C CYS A 98 3.74 -9.37 1.35
N PRO A 99 3.09 -9.86 2.43
CA PRO A 99 1.82 -9.29 2.88
C PRO A 99 1.98 -7.84 3.36
N LEU A 100 3.17 -7.46 3.83
CA LEU A 100 3.45 -6.10 4.31
C LEU A 100 3.33 -5.01 3.24
N ILE A 101 3.40 -5.36 1.96
CA ILE A 101 3.31 -4.41 0.83
C ILE A 101 2.20 -4.74 -0.19
N LYS A 102 1.65 -5.97 -0.17
CA LYS A 102 0.63 -6.44 -1.14
C LYS A 102 -0.69 -6.91 -0.50
N ASN A 103 -0.87 -6.90 0.83
CA ASN A 103 -2.09 -7.43 1.44
C ASN A 103 -3.31 -6.51 1.26
N LEU A 104 -4.03 -6.71 0.15
CA LEU A 104 -5.23 -5.99 -0.23
C LEU A 104 -6.53 -6.74 0.14
N LYS A 105 -6.53 -7.53 1.22
CA LYS A 105 -7.80 -8.08 1.73
C LYS A 105 -8.78 -6.93 2.01
N MET A 106 -9.95 -7.00 1.39
CA MET A 106 -11.10 -6.17 1.72
C MET A 106 -11.61 -6.66 3.06
N ASP A 107 -11.40 -5.88 4.12
CA ASP A 107 -11.99 -6.20 5.42
C ASP A 107 -13.45 -5.76 5.35
N THR A 108 -14.36 -6.72 5.15
CA THR A 108 -15.80 -6.54 4.87
C THR A 108 -16.59 -5.81 5.98
N HIS A 109 -15.93 -5.33 7.04
CA HIS A 109 -16.56 -4.67 8.17
C HIS A 109 -16.25 -3.17 8.31
N THR A 110 -15.21 -2.64 7.67
CA THR A 110 -14.78 -1.25 7.92
C THR A 110 -15.10 -0.30 6.75
N ASP A 111 -15.18 -0.82 5.52
CA ASP A 111 -15.32 0.01 4.31
C ASP A 111 -16.77 0.23 3.85
N LEU A 112 -17.76 -0.40 4.49
CA LEU A 112 -19.20 -0.26 4.18
C LEU A 112 -19.88 0.93 4.88
N HIS A 113 -19.15 1.66 5.72
CA HIS A 113 -19.71 2.76 6.51
C HIS A 113 -19.46 4.16 5.94
N ALA A 114 -18.90 4.29 4.73
CA ALA A 114 -19.02 5.51 3.95
C ALA A 114 -20.42 5.58 3.30
N LYS A 115 -21.45 5.76 4.15
CA LYS A 115 -22.77 6.27 3.75
C LYS A 115 -22.76 7.79 3.79
#